data_AF-A0A836PMY5-F1
#
_entry.id   AF-A0A836PMY5-F1
#
_cell.length_a   1.000
_cell.length_b   1.000
_cell.length_c   1.000
_cell.angle_alpha   90.00
_cell.angle_beta   90.00
_cell.angle_gamma   90.00
#
_symmetry.space_group_name_H-M   'P 1'
#
loop_
_entity.id
_entity.type
_entity.pdbx_description
1 polymer ?
#
loop_
_entity_poly.entity_id
_entity_poly.type
_entity_poly.pdbx_seq_one_letter_code
_entity_poly.pdbx_strand_id
1 'polypeptide(L)'
;MSYNSIKRTSNRKSVQFIELHLDINNPAIDFSSDPSSYETPKTTDDPNAFTGVDFRIYRYADQQIEINNMQIFSTSKLNVGNKTTPRIDPSVSIGDRSTLSVSINDFIDLDGYTLQGGYASKAVEGSHFAKLIARNELKGRRAIVVDAYLDEHGNYKDEDAKKSHYIIDSVSSPTLRGVVNISLSDALKLVNIDNKKVPEQNNGVLAFDINNSVTTLTFTPSITDEYGAIGSTGYINIKEEVMSFTVATATTMTVVRGQGGTQPESLSAGDTIQLCEWGINKNIIDWFSRFVDLSDIPSTYKDTINWDALKNGGLSTYNLTRFIYKPTNIKALMNELIVVGGLTVFVDVEEEKIKIDDVPVFDNPVKSFTLDDYEKNTFQFKENYKKQVTRQSILWGNPDATNTDDANFKGFEVRSLIEAVDSNGYVNAGSEIKTDWLLNNDSIAAGIANRNVQRYEVLPA
;
A
#
# COMPACT_ATOMS: atom_id res chain seq x y z
N MET A 1 3.01 -33.02 2.29
CA MET A 1 2.75 -32.93 3.75
C MET A 1 2.99 -31.48 4.12
N SER A 2 2.02 -30.72 4.64
CA SER A 2 2.22 -29.26 4.79
C SER A 2 3.50 -28.90 5.56
N TYR A 3 4.11 -27.74 5.26
CA TYR A 3 5.30 -27.22 5.94
C TYR A 3 5.23 -27.40 7.48
N ASN A 4 4.08 -27.06 8.07
CA ASN A 4 3.85 -27.15 9.51
C ASN A 4 3.84 -28.60 10.05
N SER A 5 3.45 -29.57 9.23
CA SER A 5 3.51 -31.00 9.58
C SER A 5 4.96 -31.51 9.59
N ILE A 6 5.76 -31.16 8.57
CA ILE A 6 7.17 -31.56 8.47
C ILE A 6 8.03 -30.84 9.51
N LYS A 7 7.70 -29.59 9.86
CA LYS A 7 8.36 -28.86 10.95
C LYS A 7 8.37 -29.62 12.27
N ARG A 8 7.42 -30.53 12.50
CA ARG A 8 7.28 -31.31 13.74
C ARG A 8 7.99 -32.67 13.71
N THR A 9 8.56 -33.08 12.57
CA THR A 9 9.27 -34.37 12.45
C THR A 9 10.74 -34.26 12.84
N SER A 10 11.34 -35.41 13.18
CA SER A 10 12.79 -35.57 13.41
C SER A 10 13.55 -35.77 12.09
N ASN A 11 14.85 -35.46 12.06
CA ASN A 11 15.76 -35.60 10.90
C ASN A 11 15.40 -34.78 9.64
N ARG A 12 14.71 -33.65 9.81
CA ARG A 12 14.41 -32.71 8.72
C ARG A 12 15.65 -31.97 8.23
N LYS A 13 15.76 -31.78 6.90
CA LYS A 13 16.76 -30.91 6.26
C LYS A 13 16.06 -29.65 5.78
N SER A 14 16.32 -28.51 6.41
CA SER A 14 15.76 -27.22 5.97
C SER A 14 16.56 -26.67 4.80
N VAL A 15 15.88 -25.96 3.91
CA VAL A 15 16.48 -25.15 2.85
C VAL A 15 15.81 -23.78 2.81
N GLN A 16 16.61 -22.75 2.56
CA GLN A 16 16.12 -21.41 2.30
C GLN A 16 16.66 -20.90 0.97
N PHE A 17 15.78 -20.28 0.18
CA PHE A 17 16.21 -19.57 -1.01
C PHE A 17 15.33 -18.34 -1.27
N ILE A 18 15.89 -17.41 -2.03
CA ILE A 18 15.19 -16.21 -2.49
C ILE A 18 15.04 -16.27 -4.01
N GLU A 19 13.84 -15.93 -4.47
CA GLU A 19 13.50 -15.74 -5.88
C GLU A 19 13.35 -14.25 -6.17
N LEU A 20 14.10 -13.71 -7.13
CA LEU A 20 13.94 -12.36 -7.64
C LEU A 20 13.27 -12.42 -9.01
N HIS A 21 12.13 -11.74 -9.17
CA HIS A 21 11.41 -11.68 -10.43
C HIS A 21 11.80 -10.39 -11.15
N LEU A 22 12.59 -10.51 -12.20
CA LEU A 22 13.13 -9.37 -12.96
C LEU A 22 12.60 -9.38 -14.39
N ASP A 23 12.31 -8.20 -14.94
CA ASP A 23 11.72 -8.09 -16.27
C ASP A 23 12.71 -8.52 -17.36
N ILE A 24 12.18 -9.18 -18.37
CA ILE A 24 12.88 -9.46 -19.62
C ILE A 24 12.30 -8.64 -20.75
N ASN A 25 13.06 -8.50 -21.83
CA ASN A 25 12.55 -7.91 -23.06
C ASN A 25 11.34 -8.69 -23.57
N ASN A 26 10.41 -7.98 -24.20
CA ASN A 26 9.26 -8.56 -24.87
C ASN A 26 9.68 -9.73 -25.79
N PRO A 27 9.28 -10.97 -25.47
CA PRO A 27 9.73 -12.14 -26.23
C PRO A 27 9.16 -12.20 -27.65
N ALA A 28 8.16 -11.36 -27.97
CA ALA A 28 7.59 -11.25 -29.31
C ALA A 28 8.48 -10.44 -30.28
N ILE A 29 9.50 -9.73 -29.78
CA ILE A 29 10.38 -8.87 -30.56
C ILE A 29 11.82 -9.36 -30.36
N ASP A 30 12.57 -9.51 -31.45
CA ASP A 30 13.98 -9.88 -31.38
C ASP A 30 14.85 -8.64 -31.14
N PHE A 31 15.32 -8.48 -29.90
CA PHE A 31 16.27 -7.42 -29.54
C PHE A 31 17.72 -7.94 -29.51
N SER A 32 18.00 -9.16 -29.96
CA SER A 32 19.35 -9.73 -29.88
C SER A 32 20.35 -8.99 -30.77
N SER A 33 19.89 -8.44 -31.90
CA SER A 33 20.67 -7.62 -32.82
C SER A 33 21.04 -6.23 -32.29
N ASP A 34 20.33 -5.73 -31.29
CA ASP A 34 20.62 -4.43 -30.68
C ASP A 34 21.90 -4.52 -29.82
N PRO A 35 23.00 -3.81 -30.16
CA PRO A 35 24.27 -3.93 -29.45
C PRO A 35 24.22 -3.51 -27.97
N SER A 36 23.29 -2.63 -27.56
CA SER A 36 23.15 -2.24 -26.15
C SER A 36 22.31 -3.22 -25.34
N SER A 37 21.44 -4.01 -25.99
CA SER A 37 20.48 -4.89 -25.33
C SER A 37 21.11 -6.17 -24.76
N TYR A 38 20.84 -6.42 -23.47
CA TYR A 38 21.22 -7.60 -22.69
C TYR A 38 19.99 -8.39 -22.22
N GLU A 39 18.96 -8.52 -23.08
CA GLU A 39 17.71 -9.25 -22.80
C GLU A 39 16.82 -8.60 -21.72
N THR A 40 17.15 -7.39 -21.28
CA THR A 40 16.42 -6.67 -20.23
C THR A 40 15.96 -5.30 -20.71
N PRO A 41 14.76 -4.83 -20.32
CA PRO A 41 14.20 -3.58 -20.86
C PRO A 41 15.04 -2.34 -20.55
N LYS A 42 15.80 -2.36 -19.45
CA LYS A 42 16.71 -1.28 -19.05
C LYS A 42 17.87 -1.07 -20.04
N THR A 43 18.21 -2.09 -20.82
CA THR A 43 19.42 -2.09 -21.66
C THR A 43 19.13 -1.75 -23.12
N THR A 44 17.88 -1.41 -23.45
CA THR A 44 17.49 -0.99 -24.79
C THR A 44 16.68 0.31 -24.69
N ASP A 45 16.77 1.13 -25.73
CA ASP A 45 16.03 2.40 -25.82
C ASP A 45 14.63 2.20 -26.44
N ASP A 46 14.29 0.97 -26.87
CA ASP A 46 12.97 0.68 -27.45
C ASP A 46 11.88 0.64 -26.37
N PRO A 47 10.86 1.52 -26.44
CA PRO A 47 9.78 1.53 -25.47
C PRO A 47 8.94 0.24 -25.47
N ASN A 48 8.96 -0.55 -26.55
CA ASN A 48 8.22 -1.81 -26.65
C ASN A 48 8.92 -2.99 -25.97
N ALA A 49 10.12 -2.78 -25.42
CA ALA A 49 10.87 -3.81 -24.71
C ALA A 49 10.23 -4.20 -23.38
N PHE A 50 9.58 -3.25 -22.70
CA PHE A 50 8.93 -3.48 -21.40
C PHE A 50 7.45 -3.89 -21.58
N THR A 51 7.09 -5.09 -21.13
CA THR A 51 5.69 -5.58 -21.16
C THR A 51 5.02 -5.56 -19.78
N GLY A 52 5.81 -5.55 -18.70
CA GLY A 52 5.33 -5.63 -17.32
C GLY A 52 4.76 -7.00 -16.92
N VAL A 53 4.82 -8.00 -17.80
CA VAL A 53 4.29 -9.36 -17.55
C VAL A 53 5.31 -10.48 -17.79
N ASP A 54 6.38 -10.18 -18.54
CA ASP A 54 7.43 -11.15 -18.86
C ASP A 54 8.60 -11.03 -17.87
N PHE A 55 8.89 -12.13 -17.17
CA PHE A 55 9.89 -12.15 -16.11
C PHE A 55 10.85 -13.33 -16.22
N ARG A 56 12.11 -13.09 -15.83
CA ARG A 56 13.07 -14.12 -15.48
C ARG A 56 13.19 -14.21 -13.96
N ILE A 57 13.24 -15.44 -13.46
CA ILE A 57 13.33 -15.73 -12.03
C ILE A 57 14.78 -16.11 -11.68
N TYR A 58 15.44 -15.25 -10.91
CA TYR A 58 16.77 -15.53 -10.35
C TYR A 58 16.63 -16.16 -8.97
N ARG A 59 17.24 -17.33 -8.76
CA ARG A 59 17.12 -18.07 -7.50
C ARG A 59 18.47 -18.20 -6.83
N TYR A 60 18.55 -17.82 -5.55
CA TYR A 60 19.75 -17.94 -4.74
C TYR A 60 19.44 -18.75 -3.49
N ALA A 61 20.13 -19.88 -3.30
CA ALA A 61 19.96 -20.76 -2.13
C ALA A 61 21.13 -20.69 -1.15
N ASP A 62 20.84 -21.06 0.10
CA ASP A 62 21.80 -21.23 1.20
C ASP A 62 22.68 -22.49 1.07
N GLN A 63 22.21 -23.47 0.31
CA GLN A 63 22.92 -24.71 0.03
C GLN A 63 22.65 -25.18 -1.40
N GLN A 64 23.50 -26.08 -1.88
CA GLN A 64 23.26 -26.74 -3.17
C GLN A 64 22.05 -27.66 -3.04
N ILE A 65 21.06 -27.44 -3.88
CA ILE A 65 19.85 -28.25 -3.98
C ILE A 65 19.58 -28.61 -5.42
N GLU A 66 19.10 -29.83 -5.65
CA GLU A 66 18.55 -30.22 -6.93
C GLU A 66 17.04 -29.94 -6.90
N ILE A 67 16.62 -28.97 -7.70
CA ILE A 67 15.21 -28.76 -7.99
C ILE A 67 15.01 -29.16 -9.44
N ASN A 68 14.15 -30.15 -9.70
CA ASN A 68 13.88 -30.68 -11.02
C ASN A 68 13.64 -29.54 -12.04
N ASN A 69 14.55 -29.42 -13.02
CA ASN A 69 14.52 -28.45 -14.13
C ASN A 69 14.55 -26.95 -13.75
N MET A 70 14.89 -26.58 -12.52
CA MET A 70 14.99 -25.17 -12.10
C MET A 70 16.45 -24.74 -11.93
N GLN A 71 16.83 -23.65 -12.61
CA GLN A 71 18.15 -23.04 -12.41
C GLN A 71 18.22 -22.36 -11.04
N ILE A 72 19.28 -22.68 -10.30
CA ILE A 72 19.57 -22.08 -9.00
C ILE A 72 21.04 -21.74 -8.89
N PHE A 73 21.32 -20.51 -8.47
CA PHE A 73 22.65 -20.10 -8.09
C PHE A 73 22.86 -20.55 -6.64
N SER A 74 23.58 -21.65 -6.45
CA SER A 74 24.02 -22.04 -5.11
C SER A 74 25.05 -21.03 -4.64
N THR A 75 24.69 -20.20 -3.66
CA THR A 75 25.61 -19.23 -3.09
C THR A 75 26.15 -19.80 -1.78
N SER A 76 27.46 -19.69 -1.56
CA SER A 76 28.09 -20.29 -0.36
C SER A 76 27.67 -19.61 0.96
N LYS A 77 26.94 -18.48 0.90
CA LYS A 77 26.43 -17.73 2.07
C LYS A 77 25.19 -16.89 1.70
N LEU A 78 24.04 -17.53 1.53
CA LEU A 78 22.77 -16.82 1.69
C LEU A 78 22.53 -16.66 3.20
N ASN A 79 22.32 -15.43 3.65
CA ASN A 79 21.86 -15.14 4.99
C ASN A 79 20.51 -14.42 4.88
N VAL A 80 19.44 -15.12 5.25
CA VAL A 80 18.15 -14.49 5.47
C VAL A 80 18.18 -13.92 6.88
N GLY A 81 18.35 -12.60 6.97
CA GLY A 81 18.49 -11.87 8.21
C GLY A 81 17.18 -11.76 9.00
N ASN A 82 17.17 -10.90 10.01
CA ASN A 82 16.02 -10.77 10.90
C ASN A 82 14.77 -10.29 10.13
N LYS A 83 13.72 -11.13 10.15
CA LYS A 83 12.36 -10.73 9.77
C LYS A 83 11.81 -9.82 10.86
N THR A 84 11.51 -8.58 10.51
CA THR A 84 10.76 -7.68 11.40
C THR A 84 9.28 -7.90 11.13
N THR A 85 8.56 -8.36 12.16
CA THR A 85 7.10 -8.46 12.12
C THR A 85 6.50 -7.06 12.00
N PRO A 86 5.45 -6.87 11.18
CA PRO A 86 4.81 -5.58 11.05
C PRO A 86 4.23 -5.18 12.41
N ARG A 87 4.42 -3.92 12.80
CA ARG A 87 3.70 -3.36 13.94
C ARG A 87 2.35 -2.89 13.44
N ILE A 88 1.30 -3.55 13.91
CA ILE A 88 -0.07 -3.15 13.63
C ILE A 88 -0.41 -1.98 14.58
N ASP A 89 -0.93 -0.89 14.04
CA ASP A 89 -1.44 0.26 14.81
C ASP A 89 -2.95 0.43 14.55
N PRO A 90 -3.80 -0.35 15.24
CA PRO A 90 -5.24 -0.37 15.02
C PRO A 90 -5.88 1.01 15.17
N SER A 91 -6.81 1.34 14.27
CA SER A 91 -7.56 2.61 14.28
C SER A 91 -6.70 3.88 14.19
N VAL A 92 -5.43 3.76 13.80
CA VAL A 92 -4.49 4.89 13.68
C VAL A 92 -3.89 4.97 12.27
N SER A 93 -3.36 3.87 11.74
CA SER A 93 -2.75 3.88 10.41
C SER A 93 -2.66 2.49 9.79
N ILE A 94 -2.21 2.42 8.53
CA ILE A 94 -1.85 1.18 7.83
C ILE A 94 -0.69 0.37 8.49
N GLY A 95 -0.17 0.82 9.64
CA GLY A 95 0.87 0.14 10.41
C GLY A 95 2.28 0.28 9.84
N ASP A 96 3.25 -0.30 10.55
CA ASP A 96 4.61 -0.46 10.06
C ASP A 96 4.70 -1.68 9.15
N ARG A 97 5.58 -1.56 8.15
CA ARG A 97 5.79 -2.60 7.14
C ARG A 97 6.53 -3.79 7.73
N SER A 98 6.18 -5.00 7.29
CA SER A 98 7.07 -6.16 7.45
C SER A 98 8.29 -5.94 6.58
N THR A 99 9.47 -6.03 7.20
CA THR A 99 10.74 -5.89 6.50
C THR A 99 11.60 -7.12 6.72
N LEU A 100 12.41 -7.44 5.72
CA LEU A 100 13.36 -8.53 5.77
C LEU A 100 14.64 -8.09 5.07
N SER A 101 15.79 -8.40 5.66
CA SER A 101 17.09 -8.16 5.02
C SER A 101 17.68 -9.49 4.60
N VAL A 102 18.18 -9.57 3.36
CA VAL A 102 18.84 -10.75 2.82
C VAL A 102 20.25 -10.36 2.38
N SER A 103 21.25 -11.09 2.84
CA SER A 103 22.65 -10.89 2.43
C SER A 103 23.12 -12.08 1.61
N ILE A 104 23.76 -11.80 0.47
CA ILE A 104 24.25 -12.81 -0.47
C ILE A 104 25.70 -12.51 -0.80
N ASN A 105 26.54 -13.55 -0.84
CA ASN A 105 27.86 -13.44 -1.42
C ASN A 105 27.80 -13.38 -2.94
N ASP A 106 28.38 -12.33 -3.49
CA ASP A 106 28.66 -12.17 -4.90
C ASP A 106 29.73 -13.16 -5.37
N PHE A 107 29.68 -13.47 -6.66
CA PHE A 107 30.55 -14.44 -7.31
C PHE A 107 30.85 -14.01 -8.75
N ILE A 108 31.89 -14.58 -9.33
CA ILE A 108 32.21 -14.36 -10.75
C ILE A 108 31.31 -15.26 -11.59
N ASP A 109 30.62 -14.65 -12.54
CA ASP A 109 29.70 -15.30 -13.47
C ASP A 109 30.18 -15.08 -14.90
N LEU A 110 30.10 -16.12 -15.73
CA LEU A 110 30.47 -16.13 -17.14
C LEU A 110 29.28 -15.80 -18.06
N ASP A 111 28.12 -15.46 -17.49
CA ASP A 111 26.85 -15.24 -18.19
C ASP A 111 26.26 -16.47 -18.90
N GLY A 112 26.80 -17.67 -18.69
CA GLY A 112 26.32 -18.89 -19.36
C GLY A 112 24.84 -19.25 -19.09
N TYR A 113 24.29 -18.74 -17.98
CA TYR A 113 22.88 -18.91 -17.60
C TYR A 113 22.07 -17.62 -17.64
N THR A 114 22.72 -16.46 -17.63
CA THR A 114 22.06 -15.15 -17.60
C THR A 114 21.91 -14.53 -18.97
N LEU A 115 22.68 -14.96 -19.97
CA LEU A 115 22.54 -14.56 -21.38
C LEU A 115 22.60 -15.82 -22.24
N GLN A 116 21.45 -16.24 -22.77
CA GLN A 116 21.33 -17.43 -23.60
C GLN A 116 20.82 -17.08 -25.00
N GLY A 117 20.91 -18.03 -25.93
CA GLY A 117 20.42 -17.85 -27.30
C GLY A 117 21.12 -16.71 -28.04
N GLY A 118 20.35 -15.81 -28.65
CA GLY A 118 20.86 -14.69 -29.46
C GLY A 118 21.76 -13.70 -28.71
N TYR A 119 21.78 -13.73 -27.38
CA TYR A 119 22.62 -12.86 -26.55
C TYR A 119 23.95 -13.48 -26.13
N ALA A 120 24.18 -14.77 -26.42
CA ALA A 120 25.34 -15.51 -25.93
C ALA A 120 26.69 -14.91 -26.36
N SER A 121 26.76 -14.25 -27.52
CA SER A 121 27.97 -13.58 -28.00
C SER A 121 28.34 -12.32 -27.20
N LYS A 122 27.45 -11.84 -26.33
CA LYS A 122 27.64 -10.66 -25.46
C LYS A 122 27.98 -11.04 -24.02
N ALA A 123 28.18 -12.33 -23.74
CA ALA A 123 28.55 -12.82 -22.42
C ALA A 123 29.88 -12.20 -21.96
N VAL A 124 29.90 -11.67 -20.73
CA VAL A 124 31.11 -11.07 -20.14
C VAL A 124 31.38 -11.71 -18.77
N GLU A 125 32.61 -12.14 -18.57
CA GLU A 125 33.09 -12.60 -17.27
C GLU A 125 33.21 -11.42 -16.28
N GLY A 126 32.58 -11.54 -15.12
CA GLY A 126 32.64 -10.51 -14.08
C GLY A 126 31.72 -10.79 -12.90
N SER A 127 31.63 -9.84 -11.98
CA SER A 127 30.72 -9.92 -10.81
C SER A 127 29.27 -10.11 -11.26
N HIS A 128 28.63 -11.17 -10.74
CA HIS A 128 27.24 -11.49 -11.05
C HIS A 128 26.30 -10.36 -10.65
N PHE A 129 26.38 -9.89 -9.40
CA PHE A 129 25.48 -8.84 -8.93
C PHE A 129 25.78 -7.47 -9.53
N ALA A 130 27.04 -7.15 -9.84
CA ALA A 130 27.34 -5.92 -10.57
C ALA A 130 26.68 -5.91 -11.96
N LYS A 131 26.73 -7.03 -12.68
CA LYS A 131 26.02 -7.20 -13.95
C LYS A 131 24.50 -7.16 -13.78
N LEU A 132 23.97 -7.84 -12.77
CA LEU A 132 22.53 -7.87 -12.49
C LEU A 132 21.97 -6.47 -12.22
N ILE A 133 22.62 -5.69 -11.36
CA ILE A 133 22.24 -4.31 -11.01
C ILE A 133 22.38 -3.36 -12.21
N ALA A 134 23.45 -3.52 -13.00
CA ALA A 134 23.66 -2.69 -14.19
C ALA A 134 22.60 -2.96 -15.27
N ARG A 135 22.17 -4.23 -15.43
CA ARG A 135 21.26 -4.65 -16.50
C ARG A 135 19.78 -4.62 -16.11
N ASN A 136 19.42 -4.56 -14.83
CA ASN A 136 18.02 -4.61 -14.38
C ASN A 136 17.61 -3.43 -13.50
N GLU A 137 16.31 -3.14 -13.46
CA GLU A 137 15.71 -2.31 -12.42
C GLU A 137 15.20 -3.20 -11.29
N LEU A 138 15.89 -3.21 -10.16
CA LEU A 138 15.60 -4.10 -9.02
C LEU A 138 14.57 -3.51 -8.06
N LYS A 139 14.59 -2.18 -7.86
CA LYS A 139 13.73 -1.51 -6.89
C LYS A 139 12.27 -1.61 -7.30
N GLY A 140 11.39 -1.95 -6.36
CA GLY A 140 9.95 -2.10 -6.62
C GLY A 140 9.56 -3.44 -7.25
N ARG A 141 10.52 -4.32 -7.57
CA ARG A 141 10.25 -5.66 -8.13
C ARG A 141 9.95 -6.68 -7.03
N ARG A 142 9.27 -7.76 -7.43
CA ARG A 142 8.82 -8.82 -6.53
C ARG A 142 10.00 -9.71 -6.13
N ALA A 143 10.08 -10.02 -4.85
CA ALA A 143 10.97 -11.02 -4.29
C ALA A 143 10.18 -12.01 -3.44
N ILE A 144 10.48 -13.30 -3.57
CA ILE A 144 9.83 -14.36 -2.81
C ILE A 144 10.90 -15.04 -1.97
N VAL A 145 10.71 -15.06 -0.66
CA VAL A 145 11.56 -15.84 0.25
C VAL A 145 10.86 -17.17 0.52
N VAL A 146 11.57 -18.26 0.26
CA VAL A 146 11.05 -19.61 0.35
C VAL A 146 11.77 -20.34 1.47
N ASP A 147 10.99 -20.77 2.47
CA ASP A 147 11.40 -21.67 3.54
C ASP A 147 10.82 -23.06 3.25
N ALA A 148 11.66 -24.07 3.08
CA ALA A 148 11.19 -25.43 2.81
C ALA A 148 11.98 -26.49 3.56
N TYR A 149 11.43 -27.70 3.57
CA TYR A 149 12.11 -28.90 4.01
C TYR A 149 12.33 -29.81 2.81
N LEU A 150 13.53 -30.35 2.69
CA LEU A 150 13.86 -31.35 1.67
C LEU A 150 13.27 -32.71 2.09
N ASP A 151 12.87 -33.51 1.11
CA ASP A 151 12.45 -34.88 1.35
C ASP A 151 13.64 -35.79 1.73
N GLU A 152 13.35 -37.07 2.02
CA GLU A 152 14.36 -38.06 2.40
C GLU A 152 15.45 -38.27 1.34
N HIS A 153 15.15 -37.93 0.08
CA HIS A 153 16.06 -38.01 -1.05
C HIS A 153 16.77 -36.69 -1.34
N GLY A 154 16.51 -35.63 -0.57
CA GLY A 154 17.12 -34.30 -0.74
C GLY A 154 16.42 -33.41 -1.77
N ASN A 155 15.22 -33.79 -2.25
CA ASN A 155 14.50 -33.02 -3.25
C ASN A 155 13.60 -31.96 -2.59
N TYR A 156 13.50 -30.81 -3.26
CA TYR A 156 12.54 -29.75 -2.95
C TYR A 156 11.14 -30.09 -3.48
N LYS A 157 10.11 -29.83 -2.67
CA LYS A 157 8.70 -29.89 -3.07
C LYS A 157 8.03 -28.55 -2.84
N ASP A 158 7.55 -27.95 -3.93
CA ASP A 158 6.98 -26.61 -3.91
C ASP A 158 5.68 -26.51 -3.07
N GLU A 159 4.86 -27.56 -3.09
CA GLU A 159 3.61 -27.66 -2.34
C GLU A 159 3.80 -27.69 -0.81
N ASP A 160 4.97 -28.11 -0.35
CA ASP A 160 5.29 -28.25 1.07
C ASP A 160 6.12 -27.05 1.57
N ALA A 161 6.41 -26.08 0.70
CA ALA A 161 7.20 -24.89 1.00
C ALA A 161 6.33 -23.75 1.55
N LYS A 162 6.92 -22.96 2.44
CA LYS A 162 6.36 -21.71 2.95
C LYS A 162 6.97 -20.56 2.16
N LYS A 163 6.13 -19.81 1.45
CA LYS A 163 6.53 -18.67 0.61
C LYS A 163 6.12 -17.37 1.28
N SER A 164 7.03 -16.42 1.35
CA SER A 164 6.76 -15.06 1.83
C SER A 164 7.03 -14.06 0.71
N HIS A 165 5.99 -13.34 0.31
CA HIS A 165 5.98 -12.40 -0.81
C HIS A 165 6.35 -10.98 -0.34
N TYR A 166 7.38 -10.41 -0.95
CA TYR A 166 7.90 -9.10 -0.64
C TYR A 166 8.19 -8.29 -1.92
N ILE A 167 8.42 -7.00 -1.72
CA ILE A 167 8.88 -6.04 -2.71
C ILE A 167 10.30 -5.59 -2.34
N ILE A 168 11.18 -5.53 -3.34
CA ILE A 168 12.56 -5.08 -3.17
C ILE A 168 12.58 -3.58 -2.86
N ASP A 169 13.10 -3.22 -1.70
CA ASP A 169 13.32 -1.84 -1.27
C ASP A 169 14.58 -1.26 -1.88
N SER A 170 15.69 -1.93 -1.64
CA SER A 170 17.00 -1.48 -2.07
C SER A 170 17.94 -2.67 -2.19
N VAL A 171 18.93 -2.52 -3.07
CA VAL A 171 20.01 -3.48 -3.27
C VAL A 171 21.31 -2.71 -3.15
N SER A 172 22.21 -3.15 -2.28
CA SER A 172 23.54 -2.55 -2.16
C SER A 172 24.45 -3.05 -3.27
N SER A 173 25.37 -2.22 -3.75
CA SER A 173 26.50 -2.72 -4.53
C SER A 173 27.31 -3.75 -3.72
N PRO A 174 28.02 -4.68 -4.38
CA PRO A 174 28.91 -5.61 -3.69
C PRO A 174 29.91 -4.85 -2.81
N THR A 175 29.95 -5.18 -1.53
CA THR A 175 30.93 -4.61 -0.58
C THR A 175 32.35 -5.08 -0.95
N LEU A 176 33.38 -4.50 -0.32
CA LEU A 176 34.77 -4.97 -0.47
C LEU A 176 34.98 -6.46 -0.13
N ARG A 177 34.05 -7.06 0.62
CA ARG A 177 34.04 -8.50 0.96
C ARG A 177 33.20 -9.34 -0.01
N GLY A 178 32.70 -8.74 -1.09
CA GLY A 178 31.81 -9.38 -2.05
C GLY A 178 30.42 -9.67 -1.50
N VAL A 179 29.93 -8.94 -0.51
CA VAL A 179 28.57 -9.15 0.04
C VAL A 179 27.60 -8.13 -0.52
N VAL A 180 26.45 -8.57 -0.99
CA VAL A 180 25.31 -7.76 -1.45
C VAL A 180 24.18 -7.88 -0.43
N ASN A 181 23.55 -6.75 -0.08
CA ASN A 181 22.42 -6.71 0.82
C ASN A 181 21.18 -6.27 0.05
N ILE A 182 20.10 -7.05 0.19
CA ILE A 182 18.80 -6.80 -0.40
C ILE A 182 17.84 -6.53 0.75
N SER A 183 17.32 -5.30 0.81
CA SER A 183 16.27 -4.95 1.75
C SER A 183 14.92 -5.21 1.10
N LEU A 184 14.03 -5.92 1.79
CA LEU A 184 12.70 -6.30 1.36
C LEU A 184 11.66 -5.65 2.26
N SER A 185 10.52 -5.27 1.69
CA SER A 185 9.36 -4.70 2.38
C SER A 185 8.07 -5.29 1.85
N ASP A 186 7.00 -5.27 2.63
CA ASP A 186 5.68 -5.69 2.13
C ASP A 186 5.09 -4.75 1.06
N ALA A 187 3.96 -5.18 0.48
CA ALA A 187 3.28 -4.48 -0.60
C ALA A 187 2.66 -3.13 -0.22
N LEU A 188 2.36 -2.85 1.06
CA LEU A 188 1.85 -1.52 1.46
C LEU A 188 2.88 -0.41 1.24
N LYS A 189 4.14 -0.78 1.00
CA LYS A 189 5.14 0.16 0.50
C LYS A 189 4.75 0.83 -0.82
N LEU A 190 4.07 0.11 -1.71
CA LEU A 190 3.71 0.61 -3.04
C LEU A 190 2.69 1.77 -2.96
N VAL A 191 1.95 1.91 -1.85
CA VAL A 191 1.12 3.10 -1.59
C VAL A 191 1.97 4.39 -1.47
N ASN A 192 3.24 4.26 -1.08
CA ASN A 192 4.13 5.41 -0.81
C ASN A 192 5.16 5.70 -1.89
N ILE A 193 5.40 4.78 -2.83
CA ILE A 193 6.62 4.84 -3.67
C ILE A 193 6.68 6.11 -4.53
N ASP A 194 5.53 6.63 -4.96
CA ASP A 194 5.45 7.83 -5.81
C ASP A 194 4.64 9.00 -5.21
N ASN A 195 4.29 8.93 -3.93
CA ASN A 195 3.31 9.86 -3.32
C ASN A 195 2.07 10.00 -4.21
N LYS A 196 1.56 8.88 -4.76
CA LYS A 196 0.39 8.92 -5.63
C LYS A 196 -0.73 9.70 -4.95
N LYS A 197 -1.26 10.67 -5.69
CA LYS A 197 -2.28 11.58 -5.20
C LYS A 197 -3.59 11.28 -5.89
N VAL A 198 -4.67 11.45 -5.14
CA VAL A 198 -6.02 11.39 -5.66
C VAL A 198 -6.71 12.69 -5.30
N PRO A 199 -7.30 13.41 -6.28
CA PRO A 199 -7.10 13.23 -7.73
C PRO A 199 -5.65 13.48 -8.16
N GLU A 200 -5.31 13.07 -9.39
CA GLU A 200 -4.03 13.42 -10.00
C GLU A 200 -3.93 14.94 -10.22
N GLN A 201 -2.71 15.46 -10.18
CA GLN A 201 -2.48 16.89 -10.40
C GLN A 201 -2.65 17.21 -11.89
N ASN A 202 -3.48 18.22 -12.19
CA ASN A 202 -3.72 18.67 -13.56
C ASN A 202 -2.88 19.89 -13.92
N ASN A 203 -2.64 20.09 -15.22
CA ASN A 203 -1.87 21.21 -15.77
C ASN A 203 -2.74 22.27 -16.44
N GLY A 204 -4.04 22.03 -16.58
CA GLY A 204 -4.94 22.97 -17.24
C GLY A 204 -5.13 24.25 -16.43
N VAL A 205 -5.16 25.37 -17.14
CA VAL A 205 -5.46 26.69 -16.58
C VAL A 205 -6.57 27.36 -17.38
N LEU A 206 -7.28 28.27 -16.74
CA LEU A 206 -8.32 29.06 -17.37
C LEU A 206 -7.73 30.00 -18.44
N ALA A 207 -8.29 29.99 -19.65
CA ALA A 207 -7.75 30.78 -20.76
C ALA A 207 -8.16 32.27 -20.71
N PHE A 208 -9.32 32.58 -20.10
CA PHE A 208 -9.90 33.91 -20.04
C PHE A 208 -10.54 34.17 -18.68
N ASP A 209 -10.59 35.42 -18.23
CA ASP A 209 -11.34 35.80 -17.04
C ASP A 209 -12.82 35.41 -17.19
N ILE A 210 -13.44 34.95 -16.09
CA ILE A 210 -14.86 34.61 -16.05
C ILE A 210 -15.55 35.31 -14.89
N ASN A 211 -16.81 35.67 -15.11
CA ASN A 211 -17.67 36.22 -14.07
C ASN A 211 -18.46 35.12 -13.35
N ASN A 212 -19.25 35.54 -12.34
CA ASN A 212 -19.95 34.61 -11.49
C ASN A 212 -21.06 33.75 -12.15
N SER A 213 -21.44 34.07 -13.39
CA SER A 213 -22.57 33.48 -14.13
C SER A 213 -22.19 32.67 -15.36
N VAL A 214 -20.88 32.54 -15.66
CA VAL A 214 -20.39 31.81 -16.83
C VAL A 214 -20.71 30.32 -16.71
N THR A 215 -21.22 29.73 -17.78
CA THR A 215 -21.54 28.30 -17.86
C THR A 215 -20.64 27.51 -18.81
N THR A 216 -19.70 28.19 -19.48
CA THR A 216 -18.73 27.57 -20.40
C THR A 216 -17.34 28.09 -20.08
N LEU A 217 -16.43 27.18 -19.73
CA LEU A 217 -15.01 27.48 -19.51
C LEU A 217 -14.20 27.16 -20.76
N THR A 218 -13.19 27.96 -21.01
CA THR A 218 -12.12 27.65 -21.97
C THR A 218 -10.83 27.45 -21.18
N PHE A 219 -10.14 26.33 -21.42
CA PHE A 219 -8.90 25.99 -20.75
C PHE A 219 -7.74 25.84 -21.74
N THR A 220 -6.53 26.00 -21.23
CA THR A 220 -5.28 25.84 -21.96
C THR A 220 -4.26 25.14 -21.06
N PRO A 221 -3.37 24.28 -21.58
CA PRO A 221 -3.28 23.78 -22.96
C PRO A 221 -4.47 22.88 -23.37
N SER A 222 -4.53 22.47 -24.65
CA SER A 222 -5.51 21.49 -25.15
C SER A 222 -5.13 20.08 -24.66
N ILE A 223 -5.43 19.78 -23.41
CA ILE A 223 -5.15 18.48 -22.77
C ILE A 223 -6.43 17.64 -22.73
N THR A 224 -6.72 16.95 -23.83
CA THR A 224 -7.90 16.08 -23.96
C THR A 224 -7.88 14.88 -23.02
N ASP A 225 -6.70 14.42 -22.59
CA ASP A 225 -6.60 13.21 -21.76
C ASP A 225 -6.78 13.50 -20.26
N GLU A 226 -6.44 14.70 -19.80
CA GLU A 226 -6.44 15.04 -18.38
C GLU A 226 -7.85 15.17 -17.78
N TYR A 227 -8.82 15.68 -18.54
CA TYR A 227 -10.22 15.83 -18.10
C TYR A 227 -11.16 14.77 -18.71
N GLY A 228 -10.58 13.84 -19.49
CA GLY A 228 -11.28 12.78 -20.21
C GLY A 228 -11.83 13.21 -21.59
N ALA A 229 -12.32 12.22 -22.34
CA ALA A 229 -12.86 12.42 -23.69
C ALA A 229 -14.07 13.37 -23.73
N ILE A 230 -14.43 13.86 -24.93
CA ILE A 230 -15.63 14.67 -25.15
C ILE A 230 -16.86 13.94 -24.61
N GLY A 231 -17.66 14.62 -23.78
CA GLY A 231 -18.81 14.06 -23.08
C GLY A 231 -18.50 13.51 -21.67
N SER A 232 -17.23 13.41 -21.27
CA SER A 232 -16.85 13.05 -19.90
C SER A 232 -17.38 14.09 -18.92
N THR A 233 -17.90 13.61 -17.79
CA THR A 233 -18.41 14.43 -16.69
C THR A 233 -17.57 14.25 -15.45
N GLY A 234 -17.41 15.31 -14.66
CA GLY A 234 -16.70 15.23 -13.39
C GLY A 234 -16.85 16.50 -12.56
N TYR A 235 -15.95 16.66 -11.61
CA TYR A 235 -15.87 17.86 -10.77
C TYR A 235 -14.48 18.47 -10.86
N ILE A 236 -14.43 19.79 -10.86
CA ILE A 236 -13.20 20.58 -10.84
C ILE A 236 -13.26 21.60 -9.71
N ASN A 237 -12.08 22.06 -9.29
CA ASN A 237 -11.90 23.13 -8.34
C ASN A 237 -10.99 24.21 -8.98
N ILE A 238 -11.39 25.46 -8.84
CA ILE A 238 -10.61 26.65 -9.23
C ILE A 238 -10.69 27.64 -8.06
N LYS A 239 -9.55 28.00 -7.46
CA LYS A 239 -9.47 28.94 -6.33
C LYS A 239 -10.49 28.70 -5.20
N GLU A 240 -10.76 27.45 -4.86
CA GLU A 240 -11.72 27.03 -3.81
C GLU A 240 -13.18 27.02 -4.23
N GLU A 241 -13.50 27.35 -5.48
CA GLU A 241 -14.81 27.10 -6.05
C GLU A 241 -14.87 25.74 -6.75
N VAL A 242 -15.83 24.93 -6.34
CA VAL A 242 -16.11 23.64 -6.96
C VAL A 242 -17.19 23.78 -8.03
N MET A 243 -16.94 23.18 -9.20
CA MET A 243 -17.89 23.13 -10.30
C MET A 243 -18.02 21.69 -10.82
N SER A 244 -19.21 21.28 -11.25
CA SER A 244 -19.32 20.10 -12.11
C SER A 244 -19.05 20.51 -13.55
N PHE A 245 -18.46 19.63 -14.34
CA PHE A 245 -18.15 19.90 -15.73
C PHE A 245 -18.61 18.78 -16.66
N THR A 246 -18.80 19.12 -17.93
CA THR A 246 -18.89 18.20 -19.06
C THR A 246 -17.96 18.68 -20.16
N VAL A 247 -17.03 17.84 -20.60
CA VAL A 247 -16.09 18.18 -21.68
C VAL A 247 -16.88 18.40 -22.97
N ALA A 248 -16.84 19.62 -23.51
CA ALA A 248 -17.59 19.99 -24.71
C ALA A 248 -16.72 19.87 -25.98
N THR A 249 -15.46 20.30 -25.89
CA THR A 249 -14.47 20.20 -26.96
C THR A 249 -13.08 19.95 -26.36
N ALA A 250 -12.04 19.91 -27.19
CA ALA A 250 -10.66 19.73 -26.73
C ALA A 250 -10.13 20.88 -25.84
N THR A 251 -10.79 22.05 -25.83
CA THR A 251 -10.37 23.23 -25.05
C THR A 251 -11.51 23.88 -24.29
N THR A 252 -12.71 23.30 -24.31
CA THR A 252 -13.88 23.88 -23.63
C THR A 252 -14.68 22.84 -22.85
N MET A 253 -15.25 23.28 -21.74
CA MET A 253 -16.14 22.48 -20.91
C MET A 253 -17.35 23.30 -20.48
N THR A 254 -18.53 22.67 -20.46
CA THR A 254 -19.73 23.25 -19.86
C THR A 254 -19.71 22.98 -18.37
N VAL A 255 -20.03 23.97 -17.54
CA VAL A 255 -19.94 23.86 -16.09
C VAL A 255 -21.22 24.24 -15.37
N VAL A 256 -21.45 23.60 -14.22
CA VAL A 256 -22.40 24.06 -13.20
C VAL A 256 -21.62 24.48 -11.97
N ARG A 257 -21.76 25.75 -11.60
CA ARG A 257 -20.96 26.43 -10.57
C ARG A 257 -21.51 26.21 -9.15
N GLY A 258 -20.72 26.55 -8.14
CA GLY A 258 -21.14 26.53 -6.74
C GLY A 258 -21.60 25.16 -6.23
N GLN A 259 -20.83 24.11 -6.53
CA GLN A 259 -21.09 22.75 -6.05
C GLN A 259 -20.40 22.51 -4.69
N GLY A 260 -20.76 21.43 -3.99
CA GLY A 260 -20.05 21.04 -2.75
C GLY A 260 -20.09 22.07 -1.61
N GLY A 261 -21.07 22.99 -1.63
CA GLY A 261 -21.23 24.06 -0.64
C GLY A 261 -20.56 25.38 -1.00
N THR A 262 -19.76 25.43 -2.08
CA THR A 262 -19.04 26.64 -2.50
C THR A 262 -19.96 27.64 -3.20
N GLN A 263 -19.52 28.90 -3.30
CA GLN A 263 -20.27 29.96 -3.97
C GLN A 263 -19.62 30.36 -5.31
N PRO A 264 -20.39 30.69 -6.35
CA PRO A 264 -19.84 31.18 -7.61
C PRO A 264 -19.17 32.54 -7.47
N GLU A 265 -17.88 32.63 -7.82
CA GLU A 265 -17.12 33.89 -7.77
C GLU A 265 -16.53 34.28 -9.13
N SER A 266 -15.89 35.44 -9.23
CA SER A 266 -15.16 35.83 -10.44
C SER A 266 -13.75 35.24 -10.40
N LEU A 267 -13.34 34.60 -11.49
CA LEU A 267 -12.04 33.91 -11.61
C LEU A 267 -11.21 34.53 -12.73
N SER A 268 -9.90 34.40 -12.63
CA SER A 268 -8.94 35.05 -13.52
C SER A 268 -8.31 34.06 -14.50
N ALA A 269 -7.96 34.55 -15.69
CA ALA A 269 -7.12 33.82 -16.63
C ALA A 269 -5.81 33.40 -15.96
N GLY A 270 -5.38 32.18 -16.23
CA GLY A 270 -4.21 31.56 -15.61
C GLY A 270 -4.50 30.79 -14.32
N ASP A 271 -5.72 30.87 -13.76
CA ASP A 271 -6.09 30.07 -12.59
C ASP A 271 -6.13 28.58 -12.92
N THR A 272 -5.54 27.75 -12.06
CA THR A 272 -5.43 26.30 -12.26
C THR A 272 -6.78 25.62 -12.13
N ILE A 273 -7.08 24.71 -13.05
CA ILE A 273 -8.27 23.88 -13.08
C ILE A 273 -7.88 22.48 -12.61
N GLN A 274 -8.23 22.16 -11.37
CA GLN A 274 -7.84 20.91 -10.73
C GLN A 274 -9.03 19.95 -10.67
N LEU A 275 -8.87 18.70 -11.13
CA LEU A 275 -9.89 17.67 -10.94
C LEU A 275 -10.13 17.41 -9.45
N CYS A 276 -11.38 17.07 -9.15
CA CYS A 276 -11.88 16.69 -7.84
C CYS A 276 -12.46 15.28 -7.87
N GLU A 277 -12.35 14.56 -6.76
CA GLU A 277 -13.01 13.26 -6.60
C GLU A 277 -14.15 13.39 -5.60
N TRP A 278 -15.35 12.99 -6.03
CA TRP A 278 -16.54 12.98 -5.20
C TRP A 278 -17.11 11.57 -5.13
N GLY A 279 -17.14 11.01 -3.92
CA GLY A 279 -17.96 9.83 -3.65
C GLY A 279 -19.07 10.18 -2.67
N ILE A 280 -20.29 9.82 -3.06
CA ILE A 280 -21.52 10.06 -2.31
C ILE A 280 -22.03 8.71 -1.80
N ASN A 281 -22.30 8.62 -0.51
CA ASN A 281 -22.88 7.44 0.14
C ASN A 281 -22.18 6.13 -0.24
N LYS A 282 -20.85 6.17 -0.35
CA LYS A 282 -20.03 5.05 -0.80
C LYS A 282 -19.45 4.31 0.41
N ASN A 283 -19.55 2.99 0.42
CA ASN A 283 -19.08 2.19 1.55
C ASN A 283 -17.56 2.37 1.76
N ILE A 284 -17.13 2.37 3.02
CA ILE A 284 -15.72 2.49 3.41
C ILE A 284 -14.80 1.48 2.72
N ILE A 285 -15.24 0.22 2.54
CA ILE A 285 -14.46 -0.82 1.85
C ILE A 285 -14.32 -0.51 0.36
N ASP A 286 -15.36 0.04 -0.28
CA ASP A 286 -15.29 0.42 -1.70
C ASP A 286 -14.34 1.61 -1.93
N TRP A 287 -14.23 2.50 -0.94
CA TRP A 287 -13.22 3.55 -0.95
C TRP A 287 -11.81 2.98 -0.83
N PHE A 288 -11.60 2.08 0.13
CA PHE A 288 -10.31 1.41 0.33
C PHE A 288 -9.90 0.61 -0.90
N SER A 289 -10.84 -0.10 -1.53
CA SER A 289 -10.63 -0.85 -2.76
C SER A 289 -10.22 0.06 -3.92
N ARG A 290 -10.90 1.21 -4.08
CA ARG A 290 -10.52 2.21 -5.09
C ARG A 290 -9.11 2.76 -4.85
N PHE A 291 -8.72 3.02 -3.61
CA PHE A 291 -7.38 3.49 -3.29
C PHE A 291 -6.29 2.45 -3.59
N VAL A 292 -6.59 1.17 -3.41
CA VAL A 292 -5.69 0.10 -3.85
C VAL A 292 -5.61 0.06 -5.39
N ASP A 293 -6.72 0.22 -6.12
CA ASP A 293 -6.69 0.26 -7.59
C ASP A 293 -5.91 1.44 -8.17
N LEU A 294 -5.93 2.59 -7.49
CA LEU A 294 -5.18 3.79 -7.89
C LEU A 294 -3.70 3.72 -7.46
N SER A 295 -3.34 2.77 -6.61
CA SER A 295 -1.95 2.51 -6.21
C SER A 295 -1.26 1.53 -7.17
N ASP A 296 0.05 1.32 -7.03
CA ASP A 296 0.78 0.29 -7.79
C ASP A 296 0.67 -1.11 -7.16
N ILE A 297 -0.18 -1.28 -6.15
CA ILE A 297 -0.44 -2.59 -5.56
C ILE A 297 -1.23 -3.43 -6.56
N PRO A 298 -0.75 -4.63 -6.93
CA PRO A 298 -1.51 -5.53 -7.79
C PRO A 298 -2.88 -5.85 -7.19
N SER A 299 -3.92 -5.86 -8.01
CA SER A 299 -5.30 -6.14 -7.58
C SER A 299 -5.45 -7.52 -6.92
N THR A 300 -4.52 -8.44 -7.18
CA THR A 300 -4.45 -9.75 -6.51
C THR A 300 -4.23 -9.65 -5.02
N TYR A 301 -3.72 -8.55 -4.47
CA TYR A 301 -3.59 -8.35 -3.03
C TYR A 301 -4.92 -8.07 -2.33
N LYS A 302 -6.01 -7.79 -3.06
CA LYS A 302 -7.33 -7.60 -2.48
C LYS A 302 -7.86 -8.95 -1.97
N ASP A 303 -8.23 -9.01 -0.69
CA ASP A 303 -8.94 -10.14 -0.11
C ASP A 303 -10.45 -9.91 -0.28
N THR A 304 -10.94 -10.10 -1.50
CA THR A 304 -12.33 -9.81 -1.86
C THR A 304 -13.33 -10.55 -0.97
N ILE A 305 -13.01 -11.78 -0.53
CA ILE A 305 -13.88 -12.57 0.34
C ILE A 305 -14.02 -11.92 1.72
N ASN A 306 -12.90 -11.59 2.38
CA ASN A 306 -12.93 -10.92 3.68
C ASN A 306 -13.54 -9.51 3.57
N TRP A 307 -13.21 -8.77 2.52
CA TRP A 307 -13.70 -7.41 2.31
C TRP A 307 -15.21 -7.37 2.06
N ASP A 308 -15.75 -8.30 1.28
CA ASP A 308 -17.19 -8.43 1.06
C ASP A 308 -17.91 -8.87 2.35
N ALA A 309 -17.30 -9.74 3.17
CA ALA A 309 -17.85 -10.12 4.46
C ALA A 309 -17.95 -8.91 5.41
N LEU A 310 -16.91 -8.08 5.49
CA LEU A 310 -16.93 -6.85 6.28
C LEU A 310 -17.98 -5.85 5.78
N LYS A 311 -18.07 -5.67 4.46
CA LYS A 311 -19.04 -4.78 3.82
C LYS A 311 -20.49 -5.20 4.11
N ASN A 312 -20.76 -6.49 4.18
CA ASN A 312 -22.09 -7.02 4.50
C ASN A 312 -22.34 -7.17 6.02
N GLY A 313 -21.28 -7.11 6.83
CA GLY A 313 -21.31 -7.26 8.27
C GLY A 313 -21.09 -5.94 9.01
N GLY A 314 -20.00 -5.87 9.79
CA GLY A 314 -19.72 -4.78 10.73
C GLY A 314 -19.53 -3.39 10.11
N LEU A 315 -19.20 -3.32 8.82
CA LEU A 315 -18.99 -2.05 8.11
C LEU A 315 -20.13 -1.69 7.15
N SER A 316 -21.25 -2.40 7.19
CA SER A 316 -22.41 -2.17 6.30
C SER A 316 -23.04 -0.78 6.43
N THR A 317 -22.97 -0.18 7.60
CA THR A 317 -23.51 1.16 7.89
C THR A 317 -22.54 2.30 7.55
N TYR A 318 -21.26 2.01 7.28
CA TYR A 318 -20.21 2.99 7.02
C TYR A 318 -20.23 3.48 5.57
N ASN A 319 -21.34 4.12 5.18
CA ASN A 319 -21.48 4.78 3.88
C ASN A 319 -21.06 6.25 4.00
N LEU A 320 -19.92 6.56 3.40
CA LEU A 320 -19.21 7.82 3.56
C LEU A 320 -19.47 8.73 2.36
N THR A 321 -19.54 10.03 2.63
CA THR A 321 -19.60 11.06 1.59
C THR A 321 -18.40 11.96 1.77
N ARG A 322 -17.53 12.00 0.77
CA ARG A 322 -16.29 12.79 0.79
C ARG A 322 -16.07 13.45 -0.55
N PHE A 323 -15.71 14.72 -0.48
CA PHE A 323 -15.22 15.50 -1.59
C PHE A 323 -13.72 15.77 -1.39
N ILE A 324 -12.90 15.28 -2.32
CA ILE A 324 -11.45 15.44 -2.33
C ILE A 324 -11.12 16.50 -3.37
N TYR A 325 -11.01 17.75 -2.92
CA TYR A 325 -10.93 18.95 -3.76
C TYR A 325 -9.53 19.29 -4.26
N LYS A 326 -8.51 18.61 -3.73
CA LYS A 326 -7.11 18.82 -4.07
C LYS A 326 -6.35 17.50 -4.08
N PRO A 327 -5.26 17.39 -4.85
CA PRO A 327 -4.41 16.20 -4.87
C PRO A 327 -3.92 15.84 -3.47
N THR A 328 -4.42 14.72 -2.93
CA THR A 328 -4.11 14.25 -1.59
C THR A 328 -3.48 12.88 -1.66
N ASN A 329 -2.43 12.63 -0.88
CA ASN A 329 -1.71 11.35 -0.89
C ASN A 329 -2.65 10.20 -0.51
N ILE A 330 -2.63 9.11 -1.29
CA ILE A 330 -3.48 7.93 -1.05
C ILE A 330 -3.28 7.38 0.37
N LYS A 331 -2.03 7.31 0.86
CA LYS A 331 -1.75 6.87 2.24
C LYS A 331 -2.48 7.71 3.29
N ALA A 332 -2.54 9.03 3.11
CA ALA A 332 -3.20 9.91 4.07
C ALA A 332 -4.70 9.60 4.11
N LEU A 333 -5.34 9.46 2.94
CA LEU A 333 -6.75 9.10 2.81
C LEU A 333 -7.04 7.71 3.40
N MET A 334 -6.20 6.70 3.14
CA MET A 334 -6.34 5.37 3.73
C MET A 334 -6.23 5.41 5.25
N ASN A 335 -5.30 6.20 5.80
CA ASN A 335 -5.17 6.38 7.25
C ASN A 335 -6.41 7.08 7.85
N GLU A 336 -6.95 8.10 7.19
CA GLU A 336 -8.20 8.74 7.62
C GLU A 336 -9.36 7.73 7.67
N LEU A 337 -9.50 6.89 6.64
CA LEU A 337 -10.51 5.81 6.63
C LEU A 337 -10.30 4.81 7.76
N ILE A 338 -9.04 4.44 8.06
CA ILE A 338 -8.71 3.56 9.18
C ILE A 338 -9.19 4.14 10.52
N VAL A 339 -9.01 5.46 10.73
CA VAL A 339 -9.50 6.13 11.94
C VAL A 339 -11.04 6.12 11.98
N VAL A 340 -11.69 6.48 10.86
CA VAL A 340 -13.16 6.54 10.75
C VAL A 340 -13.79 5.15 11.00
N GLY A 341 -13.34 4.12 10.27
CA GLY A 341 -13.83 2.75 10.43
C GLY A 341 -13.32 2.05 11.68
N GLY A 342 -12.29 2.58 12.35
CA GLY A 342 -11.60 1.89 13.44
C GLY A 342 -10.78 0.70 12.96
N LEU A 343 -10.45 0.64 11.67
CA LEU A 343 -9.98 -0.57 11.02
C LEU A 343 -8.60 -1.01 11.54
N THR A 344 -8.33 -2.29 11.38
CA THR A 344 -6.99 -2.86 11.50
C THR A 344 -6.58 -3.36 10.14
N VAL A 345 -5.46 -2.87 9.61
CA VAL A 345 -4.99 -3.21 8.26
C VAL A 345 -3.57 -3.73 8.34
N PHE A 346 -3.31 -4.86 7.68
CA PHE A 346 -1.98 -5.45 7.59
C PHE A 346 -1.85 -6.30 6.31
N VAL A 347 -0.61 -6.56 5.89
CA VAL A 347 -0.33 -7.49 4.79
C VAL A 347 0.00 -8.84 5.37
N ASP A 348 -0.73 -9.85 4.92
CA ASP A 348 -0.30 -11.23 5.04
C ASP A 348 0.67 -11.52 3.88
N VAL A 349 1.95 -11.63 4.20
CA VAL A 349 3.01 -11.89 3.22
C VAL A 349 2.99 -13.34 2.73
N GLU A 350 2.33 -14.26 3.44
CA GLU A 350 2.25 -15.68 3.04
C GLU A 350 1.07 -15.91 2.10
N GLU A 351 -0.07 -15.29 2.38
CA GLU A 351 -1.23 -15.34 1.48
C GLU A 351 -1.15 -14.33 0.33
N GLU A 352 -0.22 -13.37 0.39
CA GLU A 352 -0.10 -12.26 -0.55
C GLU A 352 -1.38 -11.40 -0.58
N LYS A 353 -1.94 -11.11 0.60
CA LYS A 353 -3.22 -10.41 0.75
C LYS A 353 -3.14 -9.25 1.75
N ILE A 354 -3.88 -8.18 1.48
CA ILE A 354 -4.17 -7.12 2.44
C ILE A 354 -5.40 -7.55 3.24
N LYS A 355 -5.17 -7.81 4.52
CA LYS A 355 -6.22 -8.13 5.48
C LYS A 355 -6.72 -6.83 6.09
N ILE A 356 -8.03 -6.69 6.12
CA ILE A 356 -8.74 -5.64 6.84
C ILE A 356 -9.59 -6.37 7.85
N ASP A 357 -9.55 -5.92 9.10
CA ASP A 357 -10.50 -6.34 10.11
C ASP A 357 -11.13 -5.08 10.71
N ASP A 358 -12.45 -5.14 10.94
CA ASP A 358 -13.09 -4.21 11.86
C ASP A 358 -12.65 -4.52 13.29
N VAL A 359 -12.81 -3.57 14.21
CA VAL A 359 -12.37 -3.80 15.60
C VAL A 359 -13.16 -4.97 16.17
N PRO A 360 -12.50 -6.07 16.59
CA PRO A 360 -13.21 -7.22 17.12
C PRO A 360 -13.86 -6.86 18.46
N VAL A 361 -15.06 -7.40 18.68
CA VAL A 361 -15.68 -7.43 20.00
C VAL A 361 -14.81 -8.32 20.90
N PHE A 362 -14.29 -7.79 22.00
CA PHE A 362 -13.39 -8.51 22.91
C PHE A 362 -14.03 -9.74 23.59
N ASP A 363 -15.34 -9.90 23.47
CA ASP A 363 -16.11 -10.92 24.18
C ASP A 363 -15.83 -12.35 23.72
N ASN A 364 -15.18 -12.56 22.57
CA ASN A 364 -14.86 -13.89 22.04
C ASN A 364 -13.38 -14.01 21.61
N PRO A 365 -12.45 -14.25 22.55
CA PRO A 365 -11.04 -14.47 22.19
C PRO A 365 -10.90 -15.73 21.33
N VAL A 366 -10.31 -15.57 20.14
CA VAL A 366 -10.03 -16.68 19.21
C VAL A 366 -9.06 -17.70 19.82
N LYS A 367 -8.19 -17.25 20.73
CA LYS A 367 -7.23 -18.10 21.43
C LYS A 367 -7.04 -17.61 22.85
N SER A 368 -7.29 -18.50 23.82
CA SER A 368 -6.87 -18.31 25.20
C SER A 368 -5.47 -18.87 25.39
N PHE A 369 -4.57 -18.07 25.95
CA PHE A 369 -3.25 -18.53 26.38
C PHE A 369 -3.30 -18.86 27.87
N THR A 370 -2.74 -20.01 28.22
CA THR A 370 -2.58 -20.50 29.59
C THR A 370 -1.11 -20.47 29.97
N LEU A 371 -0.77 -20.60 31.26
CA LEU A 371 0.62 -20.63 31.71
C LEU A 371 1.45 -21.77 31.08
N ASP A 372 0.78 -22.84 30.64
CA ASP A 372 1.41 -23.97 29.94
C ASP A 372 1.81 -23.62 28.49
N ASP A 373 1.23 -22.56 27.91
CA ASP A 373 1.58 -22.08 26.56
C ASP A 373 2.84 -21.19 26.57
N TYR A 374 3.31 -20.77 27.74
CA TYR A 374 4.47 -19.90 27.88
C TYR A 374 5.69 -20.66 28.38
N GLU A 375 6.83 -20.43 27.74
CA GLU A 375 8.11 -20.83 28.31
C GLU A 375 8.35 -20.06 29.61
N LYS A 376 8.70 -20.77 30.68
CA LYS A 376 8.87 -20.19 32.02
C LYS A 376 9.80 -18.98 31.99
N ASN A 377 9.37 -17.87 32.60
CA ASN A 377 10.08 -16.58 32.68
C ASN A 377 10.21 -15.78 31.37
N THR A 378 9.45 -16.07 30.32
CA THR A 378 9.51 -15.30 29.06
C THR A 378 8.43 -14.23 28.93
N PHE A 379 7.35 -14.32 29.73
CA PHE A 379 6.27 -13.33 29.72
C PHE A 379 6.64 -12.09 30.55
N GLN A 380 6.48 -10.90 29.94
CA GLN A 380 6.62 -9.62 30.61
C GLN A 380 5.39 -8.76 30.31
N PHE A 381 4.83 -8.16 31.35
CA PHE A 381 3.72 -7.23 31.26
C PHE A 381 4.21 -5.82 31.65
N LYS A 382 3.85 -4.82 30.85
CA LYS A 382 4.16 -3.42 31.13
C LYS A 382 2.98 -2.54 30.80
N GLU A 383 2.42 -1.91 31.82
CA GLU A 383 1.36 -0.92 31.68
C GLU A 383 1.88 0.34 30.97
N ASN A 384 1.04 0.92 30.11
CA ASN A 384 1.38 2.13 29.38
C ASN A 384 0.28 3.19 29.50
N TYR A 385 0.30 3.90 30.62
CA TYR A 385 -0.61 5.01 30.94
C TYR A 385 -0.67 6.10 29.85
N LYS A 386 0.42 6.31 29.08
CA LYS A 386 0.44 7.32 28.00
C LYS A 386 -0.50 6.98 26.84
N LYS A 387 -0.88 5.71 26.70
CA LYS A 387 -1.84 5.25 25.69
C LYS A 387 -3.27 5.12 26.22
N GLN A 388 -3.49 5.36 27.52
CA GLN A 388 -4.83 5.42 28.08
C GLN A 388 -5.55 6.64 27.47
N VAL A 389 -6.82 6.49 27.09
CA VAL A 389 -7.64 7.60 26.58
C VAL A 389 -8.92 7.64 27.39
N THR A 390 -9.06 8.66 28.22
CA THR A 390 -10.24 8.89 29.06
C THR A 390 -11.22 9.88 28.42
N ARG A 391 -10.77 10.66 27.43
CA ARG A 391 -11.59 11.61 26.69
C ARG A 391 -11.23 11.65 25.21
N GLN A 392 -12.22 11.74 24.33
CA GLN A 392 -12.02 11.84 22.89
C GLN A 392 -12.97 12.88 22.28
N SER A 393 -12.42 13.84 21.53
CA SER A 393 -13.19 14.78 20.70
C SER A 393 -13.20 14.37 19.23
N ILE A 394 -14.29 14.68 18.54
CA ILE A 394 -14.45 14.51 17.11
C ILE A 394 -15.11 15.74 16.47
N LEU A 395 -14.58 16.17 15.33
CA LEU A 395 -15.08 17.22 14.45
C LEU A 395 -15.49 16.61 13.10
N TRP A 396 -16.74 16.83 12.66
CA TRP A 396 -17.26 16.31 11.38
C TRP A 396 -18.32 17.22 10.76
N GLY A 397 -18.82 16.87 9.58
CA GLY A 397 -20.03 17.50 9.03
C GLY A 397 -19.83 18.86 8.39
N ASN A 398 -18.65 19.10 7.80
CA ASN A 398 -18.35 20.35 7.12
C ASN A 398 -19.24 20.53 5.86
N PRO A 399 -20.08 21.58 5.80
CA PRO A 399 -20.97 21.81 4.66
C PRO A 399 -20.24 22.36 3.43
N ASP A 400 -19.10 23.01 3.61
CA ASP A 400 -18.26 23.56 2.55
C ASP A 400 -16.96 22.75 2.45
N ALA A 401 -16.85 21.94 1.41
CA ALA A 401 -15.77 20.98 1.30
C ALA A 401 -14.37 21.59 1.11
N THR A 402 -14.26 22.87 0.76
CA THR A 402 -12.95 23.55 0.57
C THR A 402 -12.52 24.31 1.82
N ASN A 403 -13.47 24.72 2.65
CA ASN A 403 -13.19 25.42 3.90
C ASN A 403 -12.61 24.47 4.96
N THR A 404 -11.51 24.85 5.61
CA THR A 404 -10.84 24.02 6.62
C THR A 404 -11.02 24.52 8.05
N ASP A 405 -11.78 25.58 8.29
CA ASP A 405 -11.97 26.16 9.62
C ASP A 405 -12.80 25.25 10.52
N ASP A 406 -12.32 24.99 11.74
CA ASP A 406 -12.98 24.11 12.71
C ASP A 406 -14.40 24.57 13.06
N ALA A 407 -14.68 25.87 12.95
CA ALA A 407 -16.00 26.45 13.20
C ALA A 407 -17.10 25.95 12.24
N ASN A 408 -16.72 25.41 11.08
CA ASN A 408 -17.66 24.84 10.11
C ASN A 408 -17.99 23.37 10.40
N PHE A 409 -17.31 22.75 11.36
CA PHE A 409 -17.54 21.38 11.76
C PHE A 409 -18.47 21.33 12.97
N LYS A 410 -19.31 20.30 13.01
CA LYS A 410 -19.98 19.86 14.24
C LYS A 410 -18.93 19.24 15.16
N GLY A 411 -19.03 19.51 16.46
CA GLY A 411 -18.16 18.93 17.48
C GLY A 411 -18.91 18.06 18.48
N PHE A 412 -18.28 16.98 18.92
CA PHE A 412 -18.76 16.11 19.98
C PHE A 412 -17.57 15.59 20.79
N GLU A 413 -17.76 15.45 22.10
CA GLU A 413 -16.75 14.94 23.01
C GLU A 413 -17.36 13.90 23.93
N VAL A 414 -16.64 12.78 24.08
CA VAL A 414 -16.97 11.73 25.05
C VAL A 414 -15.93 11.77 26.16
N ARG A 415 -16.40 11.65 27.40
CA ARG A 415 -15.56 11.52 28.60
C ARG A 415 -15.93 10.25 29.35
N SER A 416 -14.91 9.52 29.76
CA SER A 416 -15.03 8.35 30.62
C SER A 416 -15.49 8.78 32.02
N LEU A 417 -16.18 7.86 32.71
CA LEU A 417 -16.57 8.03 34.11
C LEU A 417 -15.36 8.17 35.04
N ILE A 418 -14.17 7.71 34.60
CA ILE A 418 -12.91 7.84 35.35
C ILE A 418 -12.54 9.33 35.56
N GLU A 419 -13.01 10.25 34.73
CA GLU A 419 -12.79 11.70 34.89
C GLU A 419 -13.79 12.37 35.86
N ALA A 420 -14.67 11.62 36.53
CA ALA A 420 -15.60 12.20 37.50
C ALA A 420 -14.86 12.84 38.69
N VAL A 421 -15.47 13.87 39.29
CA VAL A 421 -14.87 14.70 40.36
C VAL A 421 -14.41 13.87 41.57
N ASP A 422 -15.06 12.73 41.83
CA ASP A 422 -14.77 11.82 42.95
C ASP A 422 -13.83 10.66 42.59
N SER A 423 -13.34 10.60 41.34
CA SER A 423 -12.54 9.49 40.81
C SER A 423 -11.04 9.80 40.81
N ASN A 424 -10.23 8.90 41.36
CA ASN A 424 -8.77 8.98 41.36
C ASN A 424 -8.20 8.13 40.19
N GLY A 425 -8.13 8.72 38.99
CA GLY A 425 -7.60 8.06 37.80
C GLY A 425 -6.62 8.95 37.01
N TYR A 426 -5.76 8.31 36.21
CA TYR A 426 -4.93 9.04 35.25
C TYR A 426 -5.83 9.55 34.11
N VAL A 427 -5.93 10.87 33.97
CA VAL A 427 -6.74 11.52 32.94
C VAL A 427 -5.87 11.81 31.72
N ASN A 428 -6.33 11.40 30.55
CA ASN A 428 -5.62 11.64 29.29
C ASN A 428 -6.60 11.84 28.13
N ALA A 429 -6.49 13.00 27.48
CA ALA A 429 -7.25 13.30 26.28
C ALA A 429 -6.56 12.67 25.05
N GLY A 430 -7.34 11.94 24.26
CA GLY A 430 -6.92 11.44 22.96
C GLY A 430 -6.71 12.59 21.98
N SER A 431 -5.98 12.30 20.90
CA SER A 431 -5.82 13.27 19.81
C SER A 431 -7.17 13.56 19.15
N GLU A 432 -7.48 14.84 18.94
CA GLU A 432 -8.73 15.25 18.28
C GLU A 432 -8.86 14.63 16.89
N ILE A 433 -10.03 14.06 16.62
CA ILE A 433 -10.33 13.45 15.32
C ILE A 433 -11.09 14.46 14.48
N LYS A 434 -10.48 14.94 13.41
CA LYS A 434 -11.15 15.77 12.41
C LYS A 434 -11.39 14.95 11.14
N THR A 435 -12.63 14.88 10.68
CA THR A 435 -12.99 14.07 9.51
C THR A 435 -13.99 14.76 8.58
N ASP A 436 -13.66 14.76 7.30
CA ASP A 436 -14.53 15.23 6.22
C ASP A 436 -15.33 14.10 5.55
N TRP A 437 -15.23 12.87 6.07
CA TRP A 437 -15.88 11.68 5.48
C TRP A 437 -17.35 11.54 5.87
N LEU A 438 -17.79 12.31 6.88
CA LEU A 438 -19.10 12.23 7.49
C LEU A 438 -19.79 13.59 7.36
N LEU A 439 -20.60 13.80 6.32
CA LEU A 439 -21.33 15.06 6.11
C LEU A 439 -22.56 15.17 7.04
N ASN A 440 -23.38 14.12 7.11
CA ASN A 440 -24.65 14.08 7.88
C ASN A 440 -24.82 12.78 8.68
N ASN A 441 -23.72 12.20 9.17
CA ASN A 441 -23.72 10.90 9.86
C ASN A 441 -23.35 11.05 11.34
N ASP A 442 -24.21 11.75 12.10
CA ASP A 442 -23.97 12.10 13.49
C ASP A 442 -23.85 10.86 14.40
N SER A 443 -24.59 9.78 14.11
CA SER A 443 -24.52 8.51 14.85
C SER A 443 -23.17 7.81 14.70
N ILE A 444 -22.62 7.79 13.47
CA ILE A 444 -21.30 7.19 13.20
C ILE A 444 -20.21 8.03 13.87
N ALA A 445 -20.30 9.36 13.78
CA ALA A 445 -19.34 10.25 14.43
C ALA A 445 -19.31 10.06 15.95
N ALA A 446 -20.47 10.03 16.61
CA ALA A 446 -20.56 9.74 18.05
C ALA A 446 -20.05 8.32 18.38
N GLY A 447 -20.31 7.34 17.52
CA GLY A 447 -19.80 5.98 17.65
C GLY A 447 -18.27 5.90 17.63
N ILE A 448 -17.61 6.69 16.79
CA ILE A 448 -16.13 6.74 16.71
C ILE A 448 -15.52 7.25 18.02
N ALA A 449 -16.04 8.35 18.57
CA ALA A 449 -15.54 8.90 19.83
C ALA A 449 -15.77 7.94 21.01
N ASN A 450 -16.96 7.34 21.10
CA ASN A 450 -17.29 6.37 22.14
C ASN A 450 -16.39 5.13 22.07
N ARG A 451 -16.21 4.56 20.87
CA ARG A 451 -15.36 3.39 20.64
C ARG A 451 -13.94 3.61 21.12
N ASN A 452 -13.36 4.78 20.84
CA ASN A 452 -11.99 5.09 21.24
C ASN A 452 -11.83 5.20 22.76
N VAL A 453 -12.79 5.83 23.46
CA VAL A 453 -12.78 5.88 24.92
C VAL A 453 -12.94 4.48 25.50
N GLN A 454 -13.97 3.72 25.11
CA GLN A 454 -14.20 2.36 25.61
C GLN A 454 -13.01 1.43 25.43
N ARG A 455 -12.25 1.61 24.35
CA ARG A 455 -11.09 0.78 24.03
C ARG A 455 -9.88 1.05 24.93
N TYR A 456 -9.66 2.31 25.30
CA TYR A 456 -8.42 2.75 25.92
C TYR A 456 -8.64 3.35 27.32
N GLU A 457 -9.87 3.38 27.83
CA GLU A 457 -10.14 3.89 29.18
C GLU A 457 -9.66 2.91 30.26
N VAL A 458 -9.77 1.60 30.02
CA VAL A 458 -9.40 0.56 30.98
C VAL A 458 -7.96 0.12 30.75
N LEU A 459 -7.17 0.09 31.82
CA LEU A 459 -5.85 -0.53 31.81
C LEU A 459 -6.02 -2.05 31.82
N PRO A 460 -5.31 -2.80 30.96
CA PRO A 460 -5.31 -4.26 31.04
C PRO A 460 -4.87 -4.68 32.45
N ALA A 461 -5.65 -5.52 33.12
CA ALA A 461 -5.38 -6.02 34.47
C ALA A 461 -4.75 -7.41 34.46
#